data_AF-A0A520PNB4-F1
#
_entry.id   AF-A0A520PNB4-F1
#
_cell.length_a   1.000
_cell.length_b   1.000
_cell.length_c   1.000
_cell.angle_alpha   90.00
_cell.angle_beta   90.00
_cell.angle_gamma   90.00
#
_symmetry.space_group_name_H-M   'P 1'
#
loop_
_entity.id
_entity.type
_entity.pdbx_description
1 polymer ?
#
loop_
_entity_poly.entity_id
_entity_poly.type
_entity_poly.pdbx_seq_one_letter_code
_entity_poly.pdbx_strand_id
1 'polypeptide(L)'
;MIIRLFAFPITIIIFLAACSERTTEFPSQSFRSRLSEGDSHMGWSLNYFHSWNNGLQPRYLRLAEKHTITAIKLFRHLESDTSPRISEFYVVRERRTRSCRLLAELQFAASNHGYQLNSNTPDGCIYF
;
A
#
# COMPACT_ATOMS: atom_id res chain seq x y z
N MET A 1 -15.87 -44.68 -28.19
CA MET A 1 -15.74 -43.28 -28.67
C MET A 1 -16.74 -42.33 -27.99
N ILE A 2 -17.01 -42.50 -26.68
CA ILE A 2 -18.00 -41.71 -25.90
C ILE A 2 -17.34 -40.93 -24.75
N ILE A 3 -16.19 -41.40 -24.26
CA ILE A 3 -15.47 -40.81 -23.11
C ILE A 3 -14.84 -39.44 -23.45
N ARG A 4 -14.59 -39.14 -24.73
CA ARG A 4 -14.01 -37.85 -25.15
C ARG A 4 -15.02 -36.70 -25.28
N LEU A 5 -16.33 -36.97 -25.36
CA LEU A 5 -17.34 -35.91 -25.51
C LEU A 5 -17.68 -35.21 -24.19
N PHE A 6 -17.47 -35.87 -23.04
CA PHE A 6 -17.82 -35.33 -21.72
C PHE A 6 -16.67 -34.59 -21.02
N ALA A 7 -15.43 -34.71 -21.50
CA ALA A 7 -14.29 -34.02 -20.89
C ALA A 7 -14.27 -32.50 -21.18
N PHE A 8 -14.81 -32.07 -22.33
CA PHE A 8 -14.85 -30.67 -22.75
C PHE A 8 -15.82 -29.77 -21.95
N PRO A 9 -17.06 -30.18 -21.62
CA PRO A 9 -17.95 -29.33 -20.82
C PRO A 9 -17.52 -29.25 -19.34
N ILE A 10 -16.88 -30.29 -18.79
CA ILE A 10 -16.45 -30.33 -17.39
C ILE A 10 -15.30 -29.35 -17.13
N THR A 11 -14.33 -29.24 -18.06
CA THR A 11 -13.24 -28.28 -17.94
C THR A 11 -13.72 -26.83 -18.01
N ILE A 12 -14.76 -26.55 -18.81
CA ILE A 12 -15.38 -25.21 -18.88
C ILE A 12 -16.06 -24.84 -17.57
N ILE A 13 -16.77 -25.77 -16.93
CA ILE A 13 -17.45 -25.52 -15.64
C ILE A 13 -16.43 -25.26 -14.52
N ILE A 14 -15.31 -25.99 -14.48
CA ILE A 14 -14.23 -25.77 -13.49
C ILE A 14 -13.57 -24.40 -13.71
N PHE A 15 -13.34 -23.99 -14.96
CA PHE A 15 -12.80 -22.66 -15.28
C PHE A 15 -13.75 -21.52 -14.93
N LEU A 16 -15.06 -21.73 -15.05
CA LEU A 16 -16.07 -20.73 -14.67
C LEU A 16 -16.22 -20.60 -13.14
N ALA A 17 -16.12 -21.70 -12.40
CA ALA A 17 -16.17 -21.68 -10.93
C ALA A 17 -14.97 -20.93 -10.31
N ALA A 18 -13.79 -21.00 -10.94
CA ALA A 18 -12.58 -20.29 -10.48
C ALA A 18 -12.66 -18.75 -10.61
N CYS A 19 -13.60 -18.22 -11.38
CA CYS A 19 -13.84 -16.78 -11.50
C CYS A 19 -14.85 -16.23 -10.48
N SER A 20 -15.53 -17.11 -9.73
CA SER A 20 -16.61 -16.74 -8.80
C SER A 20 -16.11 -16.42 -7.39
N GLU A 21 -14.85 -16.66 -7.06
CA GLU A 21 -14.25 -16.24 -5.79
C GLU A 21 -13.86 -14.76 -5.85
N ARG A 22 -14.85 -13.88 -5.99
CA ARG A 22 -14.71 -12.50 -5.51
C ARG A 22 -15.58 -12.35 -4.29
N THR A 23 -15.05 -12.79 -3.15
CA THR A 23 -15.52 -12.28 -1.86
C THR A 23 -15.11 -10.81 -1.80
N THR A 24 -15.90 -9.93 -2.41
CA THR A 24 -15.91 -8.51 -2.05
C THR A 24 -16.61 -8.40 -0.69
N GLU A 25 -16.00 -8.97 0.34
CA GLU A 25 -16.44 -8.69 1.70
C GLU A 25 -16.19 -7.21 1.96
N PHE A 26 -17.26 -6.50 2.31
CA PHE A 26 -17.13 -5.13 2.77
C PHE A 26 -16.17 -5.11 3.96
N PRO A 27 -15.20 -4.17 4.01
CA PRO A 27 -14.25 -4.10 5.10
C PRO A 27 -15.01 -3.93 6.43
N SER A 28 -14.71 -4.79 7.39
CA SER A 28 -15.34 -4.78 8.72
C SER A 28 -14.99 -3.54 9.54
N GLN A 29 -13.85 -2.91 9.23
CA GLN A 29 -13.39 -1.68 9.86
C GLN A 29 -13.97 -0.44 9.19
N SER A 30 -14.34 0.56 9.99
CA SER A 30 -14.80 1.85 9.50
C SER A 30 -13.70 2.59 8.73
N PHE A 31 -14.12 3.46 7.80
CA PHE A 31 -13.23 4.37 7.08
C PHE A 31 -12.28 5.12 8.02
N ARG A 32 -12.82 5.68 9.11
CA ARG A 32 -12.04 6.46 10.10
C ARG A 32 -10.98 5.61 10.79
N SER A 33 -11.29 4.36 11.12
CA SER A 33 -10.33 3.44 11.73
C SER A 33 -9.16 3.16 10.80
N ARG A 34 -9.46 2.82 9.54
CA ARG A 34 -8.45 2.52 8.51
C ARG A 34 -7.61 3.74 8.15
N LEU A 35 -8.24 4.92 8.09
CA LEU A 35 -7.53 6.19 7.90
C LEU A 35 -6.56 6.45 9.06
N SER A 36 -7.03 6.28 10.30
CA SER A 36 -6.23 6.46 11.51
C SER A 36 -5.06 5.48 11.60
N GLU A 37 -5.23 4.25 11.10
CA GLU A 37 -4.15 3.26 11.00
C GLU A 37 -3.04 3.76 10.06
N GLY A 38 -3.41 4.22 8.85
CA GLY A 38 -2.46 4.82 7.91
C GLY A 38 -1.76 6.05 8.49
N ASP A 39 -2.51 6.92 9.17
CA ASP A 39 -1.96 8.10 9.85
C ASP A 39 -0.98 7.72 10.98
N SER A 40 -1.24 6.64 11.71
CA SER A 40 -0.34 6.12 12.76
C SER A 40 0.98 5.63 12.15
N HIS A 41 0.92 4.92 11.03
CA HIS A 41 2.11 4.51 10.27
C HIS A 41 2.92 5.72 9.77
N MET A 42 2.25 6.78 9.31
CA MET A 42 2.94 8.03 8.96
C MET A 42 3.62 8.69 10.17
N GLY A 43 2.94 8.75 11.32
CA GLY A 43 3.51 9.29 12.54
C GLY A 43 4.77 8.53 12.99
N TRP A 44 4.72 7.18 12.97
CA TRP A 44 5.89 6.37 13.27
C TRP A 44 7.03 6.57 12.27
N SER A 45 6.72 6.68 10.97
CA SER A 45 7.73 6.95 9.95
C SER A 45 8.50 8.24 10.23
N LEU A 46 7.79 9.34 10.48
CA LEU A 46 8.38 10.64 10.78
C LEU A 46 9.27 10.59 12.03
N ASN A 47 8.80 9.92 13.08
CA ASN A 47 9.56 9.79 14.33
C ASN A 47 10.86 8.98 14.13
N TYR A 48 10.79 7.89 13.37
CA TYR A 48 11.98 7.10 13.04
C TYR A 48 12.92 7.83 12.10
N PHE A 49 12.40 8.58 11.13
CA PHE A 49 13.23 9.38 10.24
C PHE A 49 13.98 10.47 11.01
N HIS A 50 13.29 11.15 11.92
CA HIS A 50 13.90 12.13 12.81
C HIS A 50 15.00 11.51 13.69
N SER A 51 14.72 10.33 14.28
CA SER A 51 15.69 9.59 15.09
C SER A 51 16.92 9.17 14.27
N TRP A 52 16.71 8.75 13.01
CA TRP A 52 17.80 8.45 12.09
C TRP A 52 18.59 9.71 11.74
N ASN A 53 17.95 10.84 11.45
CA ASN A 53 18.67 12.07 11.09
C ASN A 53 19.59 12.57 12.22
N ASN A 54 19.23 12.31 13.48
CA ASN A 54 20.03 12.71 14.64
C ASN A 54 21.16 11.72 15.00
N GLY A 55 20.98 10.43 14.74
CA GLY A 55 21.90 9.38 15.20
C GLY A 55 22.50 8.49 14.11
N LEU A 56 22.06 8.66 12.86
CA LEU A 56 22.39 7.88 11.66
C LEU A 56 22.32 6.35 11.83
N GLN A 57 21.56 5.87 12.82
CA GLN A 57 21.45 4.44 13.08
C GLN A 57 20.60 3.77 11.97
N PRO A 58 21.14 2.83 11.19
CA PRO A 58 20.46 2.30 10.00
C PRO A 58 19.12 1.63 10.30
N ARG A 59 18.95 1.12 11.53
CA ARG A 59 17.70 0.51 11.99
C ARG A 59 16.52 1.48 11.90
N TYR A 60 16.71 2.75 12.30
CA TYR A 60 15.64 3.73 12.27
C TYR A 60 15.26 4.11 10.84
N LEU A 61 16.23 4.22 9.94
CA LEU A 61 15.95 4.44 8.52
C LEU A 61 15.10 3.32 7.91
N ARG A 62 15.43 2.05 8.20
CA ARG A 62 14.64 0.89 7.75
C ARG A 62 13.22 0.86 8.35
N LEU A 63 13.08 1.27 9.62
CA LEU A 63 11.76 1.38 10.25
C LEU A 63 10.93 2.51 9.60
N ALA A 64 11.55 3.67 9.35
CA ALA A 64 10.90 4.77 8.66
C ALA A 64 10.41 4.35 7.27
N GLU A 65 11.26 3.72 6.46
CA GLU A 65 10.91 3.18 5.16
C GLU A 65 9.73 2.19 5.25
N LYS A 66 9.83 1.19 6.12
CA LYS A 66 8.79 0.17 6.32
C LYS A 66 7.44 0.80 6.63
N HIS A 67 7.40 1.69 7.62
CA HIS A 67 6.14 2.32 8.04
C HIS A 67 5.58 3.25 6.95
N THR A 68 6.43 3.96 6.20
CA THR A 68 5.99 4.77 5.06
C THR A 68 5.33 3.93 3.98
N ILE A 69 5.95 2.81 3.59
CA ILE A 69 5.40 1.90 2.58
C ILE A 69 4.07 1.31 3.06
N THR A 70 3.97 0.92 4.33
CA THR A 70 2.71 0.44 4.90
C THR A 70 1.62 1.51 4.85
N ALA A 71 1.93 2.76 5.20
CA ALA A 71 0.98 3.86 5.09
C ALA A 71 0.50 4.07 3.64
N ILE A 72 1.42 4.06 2.66
CA ILE A 72 1.07 4.19 1.24
C ILE A 72 0.09 3.09 0.82
N LYS A 73 0.36 1.83 1.19
CA LYS A 73 -0.53 0.70 0.88
C LYS A 73 -1.90 0.85 1.53
N LEU A 74 -1.95 1.22 2.82
CA LEU A 74 -3.20 1.44 3.54
C LEU A 74 -4.05 2.54 2.89
N PHE A 75 -3.43 3.69 2.57
CA PHE A 75 -4.12 4.76 1.86
C PHE A 75 -4.53 4.37 0.45
N ARG A 76 -3.70 3.60 -0.28
CA ARG A 76 -4.04 3.14 -1.63
C ARG A 76 -5.29 2.24 -1.64
N HIS A 77 -5.38 1.32 -0.68
CA HIS A 77 -6.55 0.46 -0.50
C HIS A 77 -7.77 1.25 -0.04
N LEU A 78 -7.59 2.19 0.90
CA LEU A 78 -8.69 3.02 1.34
C LEU A 78 -9.22 3.92 0.21
N GLU A 79 -8.34 4.44 -0.65
CA GLU A 79 -8.71 5.21 -1.85
C GLU A 79 -9.47 4.34 -2.87
N SER A 80 -9.07 3.07 -3.07
CA SER A 80 -9.82 2.17 -3.97
C SER A 80 -11.21 1.85 -3.47
N ASP A 81 -11.40 1.80 -2.16
CA ASP A 81 -12.68 1.49 -1.54
C ASP A 81 -13.60 2.72 -1.46
N THR A 82 -13.09 3.89 -1.83
CA THR A 82 -13.80 5.17 -1.73
C THR A 82 -14.12 5.70 -3.14
N SER A 83 -15.34 6.18 -3.35
CA SER A 83 -15.73 6.76 -4.64
C SER A 83 -15.07 8.13 -4.86
N PRO A 84 -14.56 8.45 -6.07
CA PRO A 84 -14.10 9.80 -6.41
C PRO A 84 -15.16 10.90 -6.29
N ARG A 85 -16.44 10.55 -6.09
CA ARG A 85 -17.56 11.47 -5.93
C ARG A 85 -17.71 12.01 -4.50
N ILE A 86 -16.99 11.46 -3.53
CA ILE A 86 -17.07 11.86 -2.12
C ILE A 86 -15.73 12.44 -1.64
N SER A 87 -15.80 13.35 -0.66
CA SER A 87 -14.65 14.16 -0.20
C SER A 87 -13.51 13.32 0.36
N GLU A 88 -13.85 12.21 0.98
CA GLU A 88 -12.98 11.24 1.63
C GLU A 88 -11.94 10.68 0.66
N PHE A 89 -12.32 10.52 -0.61
CA PHE A 89 -11.41 10.05 -1.65
C PHE A 89 -10.20 10.98 -1.80
N TYR A 90 -10.46 12.29 -1.82
CA TYR A 90 -9.41 13.30 -1.97
C TYR A 90 -8.56 13.44 -0.73
N VAL A 91 -9.16 13.27 0.46
CA VAL A 91 -8.41 13.23 1.73
C VAL A 91 -7.40 12.08 1.71
N VAL A 92 -7.85 10.87 1.39
CA VAL A 92 -6.97 9.68 1.36
C VAL A 92 -5.91 9.80 0.27
N ARG A 93 -6.28 10.29 -0.91
CA ARG A 93 -5.32 10.55 -2.00
C ARG A 93 -4.24 11.53 -1.58
N GLU A 94 -4.60 12.62 -0.90
CA GLU A 94 -3.62 13.60 -0.41
C GLU A 94 -2.69 12.98 0.64
N ARG A 95 -3.22 12.18 1.57
CA ARG A 95 -2.39 11.43 2.54
C ARG A 95 -1.40 10.51 1.83
N ARG A 96 -1.86 9.73 0.84
CA ARG A 96 -1.02 8.85 0.02
C ARG A 96 0.09 9.63 -0.69
N THR A 97 -0.25 10.73 -1.35
CA THR A 97 0.72 11.58 -2.06
C THR A 97 1.80 12.10 -1.12
N ARG A 98 1.43 12.55 0.09
CA ARG A 98 2.41 12.97 1.11
C ARG A 98 3.30 11.83 1.55
N SER A 99 2.76 10.63 1.76
CA SER A 99 3.56 9.45 2.10
C SER A 99 4.55 9.08 1.00
N CYS A 100 4.16 9.17 -0.26
CA CYS A 100 5.06 8.93 -1.40
C CYS A 100 6.20 9.95 -1.45
N ARG A 101 5.92 11.24 -1.19
CA ARG A 101 6.96 12.26 -1.08
C ARG A 101 7.93 11.96 0.06
N LEU A 102 7.43 11.58 1.24
CA LEU A 102 8.27 11.18 2.36
C LEU A 102 9.16 9.97 2.02
N LEU A 103 8.65 8.99 1.27
CA LEU A 103 9.47 7.85 0.83
C LEU A 103 10.61 8.29 -0.08
N ALA A 104 10.36 9.20 -1.03
CA ALA A 104 11.41 9.76 -1.88
C ALA A 104 12.44 10.55 -1.05
N GLU A 105 12.00 11.35 -0.08
CA GLU A 105 12.88 12.08 0.84
C GLU A 105 13.76 11.12 1.65
N LEU A 106 13.19 10.03 2.17
CA LEU A 106 13.92 8.97 2.87
C LEU A 106 14.98 8.33 1.98
N GLN A 107 14.62 7.96 0.75
CA GLN A 107 15.54 7.34 -0.21
C GLN A 107 16.66 8.29 -0.62
N PHE A 108 16.34 9.55 -0.86
CA PHE A 108 17.31 10.59 -1.19
C PHE A 108 18.28 10.85 -0.03
N ALA A 109 17.75 11.06 1.18
CA ALA A 109 18.56 11.27 2.37
C ALA A 109 19.45 10.06 2.67
N ALA A 110 18.90 8.84 2.59
CA ALA A 110 19.66 7.61 2.74
C ALA A 110 20.85 7.58 1.78
N SER A 111 20.62 7.86 0.49
CA SER A 111 21.65 7.87 -0.53
C SER A 111 22.74 8.90 -0.25
N ASN A 112 22.38 10.10 0.21
CA ASN A 112 23.35 11.15 0.57
C ASN A 112 24.26 10.75 1.73
N HIS A 113 23.81 9.83 2.58
CA HIS A 113 24.57 9.28 3.70
C HIS A 113 25.19 7.90 3.40
N GLY A 114 25.20 7.46 2.13
CA GLY A 114 25.81 6.19 1.72
C GLY A 114 24.99 4.95 2.07
N TYR A 115 23.71 5.12 2.43
CA TYR A 115 22.78 4.01 2.64
C TYR A 115 21.95 3.75 1.39
N GLN A 116 21.70 2.47 1.11
CA GLN A 116 20.75 2.06 0.09
C GLN A 116 19.53 1.41 0.74
N LEU A 117 18.38 1.99 0.45
CA LEU A 117 17.07 1.45 0.78
C LEU A 117 16.65 0.50 -0.35
N ASN A 118 16.21 -0.71 0.00
CA ASN A 118 15.97 -1.79 -0.98
C ASN A 118 14.52 -1.83 -1.48
N SER A 119 13.64 -0.95 -1.00
CA SER A 119 12.26 -0.96 -1.45
C SER A 119 12.10 -0.37 -2.84
N ASN A 120 11.26 -1.04 -3.64
CA ASN A 120 10.72 -0.45 -4.85
C ASN A 120 9.68 0.61 -4.51
N THR A 121 9.51 1.56 -5.41
CA THR A 121 8.40 2.53 -5.36
C THR A 121 7.06 1.78 -5.28
N PRO A 122 6.24 1.98 -4.23
CA PRO A 122 4.96 1.31 -4.10
C PRO A 122 3.93 1.80 -5.13
N ASP A 123 2.98 0.93 -5.47
CA ASP A 123 1.87 1.26 -6.35
C ASP A 123 1.06 2.47 -5.83
N GLY A 124 0.73 3.38 -6.73
CA GLY A 124 0.02 4.62 -6.40
C GLY A 124 0.94 5.79 -6.04
N CYS A 125 2.25 5.58 -5.95
CA CYS A 125 3.21 6.68 -5.95
C CYS A 125 3.50 7.14 -7.37
N ILE A 126 3.25 8.43 -7.62
CA ILE A 126 3.68 9.12 -8.84
C ILE A 126 4.56 10.27 -8.34
N TYR A 127 5.85 10.20 -8.66
CA TYR A 127 6.75 11.31 -8.42
C TYR A 127 6.51 12.32 -9.55
N PHE A 128 5.90 13.46 -9.21
CA PHE A 128 5.77 14.61 -10.11
C PHE A 128 6.93 15.57 -9.88
#